data_AF-A0A831SLL7-F1
#
_entry.id   AF-A0A831SLL7-F1
#
_cell.length_a   1.000
_cell.length_b   1.000
_cell.length_c   1.000
_cell.angle_alpha   90.00
_cell.angle_beta   90.00
_cell.angle_gamma   90.00
#
_symmetry.space_group_name_H-M   'P 1'
#
loop_
_entity.id
_entity.type
_entity.pdbx_description
1 polymer ?
#
loop_
_entity_poly.entity_id
_entity_poly.type
_entity_poly.pdbx_seq_one_letter_code
_entity_poly.pdbx_strand_id
1 'polypeptide(L)'
;MQKLEEKTKIGERLSKILKEMKGSEFKEVKALQILKELQKRVPEAAKEGIKKAQENVMRRLKERLEKSSTSTQEKLKKYIEKIRGNPEGKMEILQDIKSALKNRPEIRKKLENVKEKILEKIQERGKKLGCPEIQKPAPNFCPKGRIVPQRDNKGCIVKFRCIVPGEEEIPSPTSTQILPKKLVCVTLWDPVCGKDGKTYSNACFAKVAGVEIAHKGVCEQPLKKIEQKFEEKIENFKQKKTPQK
;
A
#
# COMPACT_ATOMS: atom_id res chain seq x y z
N MET A 1 -27.44 4.82 -8.11
CA MET A 1 -27.15 3.45 -8.58
C MET A 1 -25.81 3.32 -9.33
N GLN A 2 -25.32 4.36 -10.02
CA GLN A 2 -24.03 4.33 -10.74
C GLN A 2 -22.77 4.05 -9.88
N LYS A 3 -22.75 4.41 -8.59
CA LYS A 3 -21.60 4.15 -7.70
C LYS A 3 -21.44 2.67 -7.27
N LEU A 4 -22.42 1.81 -7.51
CA LEU A 4 -22.37 0.39 -7.16
C LEU A 4 -21.83 -0.46 -8.32
N GLU A 5 -22.12 -0.06 -9.57
CA GLU A 5 -21.67 -0.74 -10.79
C GLU A 5 -20.17 -0.56 -11.09
N GLU A 6 -19.54 0.53 -10.65
CA GLU A 6 -18.08 0.67 -10.77
C GLU A 6 -17.31 -0.21 -9.77
N LYS A 7 -17.91 -0.54 -8.62
CA LYS A 7 -17.25 -1.31 -7.55
C LYS A 7 -17.13 -2.81 -7.89
N THR A 8 -18.13 -3.37 -8.56
CA THR A 8 -18.14 -4.77 -9.00
C THR A 8 -17.18 -5.02 -10.18
N LYS A 9 -16.94 -4.00 -11.01
CA LYS A 9 -15.98 -4.06 -12.14
C LYS A 9 -14.53 -4.19 -11.72
N ILE A 10 -14.16 -3.79 -10.49
CA ILE A 10 -12.78 -3.89 -9.98
C ILE A 10 -12.34 -5.36 -9.92
N GLY A 11 -13.20 -6.25 -9.41
CA GLY A 11 -12.90 -7.69 -9.32
C GLY A 11 -12.73 -8.34 -10.70
N GLU A 12 -13.53 -7.93 -11.68
CA GLU A 12 -13.45 -8.44 -13.06
C GLU A 12 -12.20 -7.95 -13.79
N ARG A 13 -11.87 -6.66 -13.65
CA ARG A 13 -10.63 -6.07 -14.18
C ARG A 13 -9.40 -6.75 -13.57
N LEU A 14 -9.36 -6.93 -12.25
CA LEU A 14 -8.31 -7.67 -11.56
C LEU A 14 -8.21 -9.10 -12.08
N SER A 15 -9.34 -9.81 -12.20
CA SER A 15 -9.37 -11.17 -12.73
C SER A 15 -8.80 -11.24 -14.15
N LYS A 16 -9.09 -10.25 -15.02
CA LYS A 16 -8.52 -10.20 -16.39
C LYS A 16 -7.00 -10.00 -16.36
N ILE A 17 -6.51 -9.02 -15.60
CA ILE A 17 -5.07 -8.74 -15.46
C ILE A 17 -4.32 -9.97 -14.92
N LEU A 18 -4.87 -10.63 -13.89
CA LEU A 18 -4.25 -11.80 -13.28
C LEU A 18 -4.18 -13.01 -14.23
N LYS A 19 -5.07 -13.10 -15.23
CA LYS A 19 -5.00 -14.15 -16.27
C LYS A 19 -3.85 -13.93 -17.24
N GLU A 20 -3.61 -12.66 -17.60
CA GLU A 20 -2.64 -12.20 -18.58
C GLU A 20 -1.21 -12.10 -18.01
N MET A 21 -1.05 -12.22 -16.68
CA MET A 21 0.25 -12.31 -16.03
C MET A 21 1.11 -13.42 -16.65
N LYS A 22 2.18 -13.03 -17.34
CA LYS A 22 3.24 -13.93 -17.80
C LYS A 22 4.13 -14.29 -16.62
N GLY A 23 4.20 -15.59 -16.26
CA GLY A 23 5.21 -16.09 -15.34
C GLY A 23 4.77 -17.17 -14.36
N SER A 24 5.59 -18.23 -14.33
CA SER A 24 5.65 -19.38 -13.42
C SER A 24 4.57 -20.45 -13.58
N GLU A 25 4.98 -21.70 -13.33
CA GLU A 25 4.13 -22.90 -13.30
C GLU A 25 2.88 -22.72 -12.41
N PHE A 26 2.85 -21.81 -11.43
CA PHE A 26 1.69 -21.59 -10.55
C PHE A 26 1.32 -20.12 -10.42
N LYS A 27 1.02 -19.48 -11.56
CA LYS A 27 0.56 -18.08 -11.62
C LYS A 27 -0.65 -17.80 -10.73
N GLU A 28 -1.52 -18.79 -10.52
CA GLU A 28 -2.69 -18.69 -9.65
C GLU A 28 -2.29 -18.46 -8.18
N VAL A 29 -1.24 -19.15 -7.71
CA VAL A 29 -0.73 -19.01 -6.34
C VAL A 29 -0.14 -17.61 -6.13
N LYS A 30 0.59 -17.09 -7.11
CA LYS A 30 1.13 -15.73 -7.08
C LYS A 30 0.01 -14.67 -7.11
N ALA A 31 -1.01 -14.90 -7.93
CA ALA A 31 -2.20 -14.04 -7.99
C ALA A 31 -2.93 -13.98 -6.64
N LEU A 32 -3.11 -15.11 -5.96
CA LEU A 32 -3.72 -15.15 -4.63
C LEU A 32 -2.91 -14.38 -3.59
N GLN A 33 -1.58 -14.49 -3.63
CA GLN A 33 -0.70 -13.71 -2.75
C GLN A 33 -0.90 -12.21 -2.92
N ILE A 34 -0.94 -11.73 -4.18
CA ILE A 34 -1.15 -10.31 -4.50
C ILE A 34 -2.54 -9.87 -4.04
N LEU A 35 -3.58 -10.64 -4.34
CA LEU A 35 -4.95 -10.32 -3.95
C LEU A 35 -5.12 -10.24 -2.43
N LYS A 36 -4.52 -11.16 -1.66
CA LYS A 36 -4.55 -11.11 -0.20
C LYS A 36 -3.85 -9.88 0.35
N GLU A 37 -2.70 -9.52 -0.21
CA GLU A 37 -1.99 -8.33 0.24
C GLU A 37 -2.76 -7.04 -0.10
N LEU A 38 -3.38 -7.00 -1.28
CA LEU A 38 -4.26 -5.91 -1.69
C LEU A 38 -5.49 -5.80 -0.78
N GLN A 39 -6.11 -6.93 -0.40
CA GLN A 39 -7.27 -6.97 0.50
C GLN A 39 -7.00 -6.30 1.85
N LYS A 40 -5.75 -6.32 2.34
CA LYS A 40 -5.36 -5.67 3.60
C LYS A 40 -5.28 -4.15 3.50
N ARG A 41 -5.14 -3.61 2.28
CA ARG A 41 -4.86 -2.18 2.02
C ARG A 41 -6.04 -1.43 1.42
N VAL A 42 -7.07 -2.14 0.95
CA VAL A 42 -8.25 -1.51 0.34
C VAL A 42 -9.38 -1.28 1.36
N PRO A 43 -10.23 -0.26 1.13
CA PRO A 43 -11.42 -0.03 1.95
C PRO A 43 -12.43 -1.19 1.88
N GLU A 44 -13.28 -1.35 2.91
CA GLU A 44 -14.29 -2.42 3.01
C GLU A 44 -15.14 -2.57 1.74
N ALA A 45 -15.56 -1.45 1.16
CA ALA A 45 -16.37 -1.41 -0.06
C ALA A 45 -15.69 -2.05 -1.29
N ALA A 46 -14.36 -2.21 -1.30
CA ALA A 46 -13.60 -2.84 -2.38
C ALA A 46 -13.17 -4.28 -2.04
N LYS A 47 -13.31 -4.71 -0.77
CA LYS A 47 -12.91 -6.06 -0.35
C LYS A 47 -13.75 -7.15 -0.99
N GLU A 48 -15.02 -6.88 -1.25
CA GLU A 48 -15.92 -7.84 -1.89
C GLU A 48 -15.48 -8.17 -3.33
N GLY A 49 -15.09 -7.15 -4.12
CA GLY A 49 -14.54 -7.35 -5.46
C GLY A 49 -13.24 -8.17 -5.45
N ILE A 50 -12.37 -7.93 -4.46
CA ILE A 50 -11.14 -8.71 -4.28
C ILE A 50 -11.45 -10.14 -3.88
N LYS A 51 -12.41 -10.36 -2.98
CA LYS A 51 -12.84 -11.70 -2.55
C LYS A 51 -13.36 -12.51 -3.73
N LYS A 52 -14.21 -11.91 -4.58
CA LYS A 52 -14.69 -12.53 -5.81
C LYS A 52 -13.57 -12.88 -6.78
N ALA A 53 -12.52 -12.04 -6.86
CA ALA A 53 -11.33 -12.35 -7.65
C ALA A 53 -10.53 -13.53 -7.05
N GLN A 54 -10.37 -13.59 -5.72
CA GLN A 54 -9.70 -14.68 -5.02
C GLN A 54 -10.42 -16.01 -5.28
N GLU A 55 -11.75 -16.05 -5.16
CA GLU A 55 -12.56 -17.25 -5.41
C GLU A 55 -12.42 -17.75 -6.85
N ASN A 56 -12.44 -16.86 -7.83
CA ASN A 56 -12.24 -17.20 -9.23
C ASN A 56 -10.86 -17.79 -9.53
N VAL A 57 -9.81 -17.25 -8.89
CA VAL A 57 -8.45 -17.78 -9.00
C VAL A 57 -8.34 -19.15 -8.31
N MET A 58 -8.92 -19.29 -7.12
CA MET A 58 -8.97 -20.56 -6.38
C MET A 58 -9.68 -21.65 -7.18
N ARG A 59 -10.80 -21.34 -7.83
CA ARG A 59 -11.53 -22.30 -8.68
C ARG A 59 -10.64 -22.84 -9.80
N ARG A 60 -9.93 -21.96 -10.50
CA ARG A 60 -9.00 -22.35 -11.59
C ARG A 60 -7.84 -23.20 -11.08
N LEU A 61 -7.27 -22.81 -9.94
CA LEU A 61 -6.21 -23.57 -9.30
C LEU A 61 -6.72 -24.96 -8.91
N LYS A 62 -7.92 -25.06 -8.34
CA LYS A 62 -8.55 -26.33 -7.98
C LYS A 62 -8.77 -27.22 -9.20
N GLU A 63 -9.41 -26.72 -10.25
CA GLU A 63 -9.62 -27.48 -11.50
C GLU A 63 -8.30 -27.99 -12.09
N ARG A 64 -7.26 -27.16 -12.05
CA ARG A 64 -5.94 -27.52 -12.52
C ARG A 64 -5.28 -28.58 -11.64
N LEU A 65 -5.45 -28.49 -10.32
CA LEU A 65 -4.94 -29.49 -9.39
C LEU A 65 -5.67 -30.82 -9.48
N GLU A 66 -6.99 -30.79 -9.71
CA GLU A 66 -7.83 -31.98 -9.90
C GLU A 66 -7.49 -32.74 -11.18
N LYS A 67 -7.15 -32.03 -12.25
CA LYS A 67 -6.71 -32.62 -13.53
C LYS A 67 -5.23 -33.00 -13.56
N SER A 68 -4.48 -32.70 -12.50
CA SER A 68 -3.02 -32.88 -12.49
C SER A 68 -2.57 -34.16 -11.80
N SER A 69 -1.45 -34.71 -12.27
CA SER A 69 -0.78 -35.87 -11.68
C SER A 69 -0.06 -35.52 -10.36
N THR A 70 0.36 -36.56 -9.62
CA THR A 70 1.18 -36.47 -8.40
C THR A 70 2.45 -35.64 -8.58
N SER A 71 3.04 -35.63 -9.78
CA SER A 71 4.21 -34.80 -10.13
C SER A 71 3.93 -33.30 -10.04
N THR A 72 2.77 -32.84 -10.54
CA THR A 72 2.38 -31.42 -10.46
C THR A 72 2.14 -30.97 -9.02
N GLN A 73 1.63 -31.86 -8.17
CA GLN A 73 1.44 -31.59 -6.74
C GLN A 73 2.77 -31.40 -6.01
N GLU A 74 3.80 -32.17 -6.37
CA GLU A 74 5.15 -31.99 -5.81
C GLU A 74 5.81 -30.70 -6.28
N LYS A 75 5.60 -30.32 -7.55
CA LYS A 75 6.06 -29.03 -8.07
C LYS A 75 5.38 -27.87 -7.34
N LEU A 76 4.07 -27.98 -7.07
CA LEU A 76 3.34 -26.97 -6.27
C LEU A 76 3.93 -26.86 -4.87
N LYS A 77 4.19 -27.99 -4.21
CA LYS A 77 4.84 -28.03 -2.90
C LYS A 77 6.19 -27.31 -2.91
N LYS A 78 7.08 -27.68 -3.85
CA LYS A 78 8.39 -27.03 -4.01
C LYS A 78 8.25 -25.53 -4.30
N TYR A 79 7.23 -25.14 -5.06
CA TYR A 79 6.93 -23.74 -5.33
C TYR A 79 6.56 -23.00 -4.05
N ILE A 80 5.58 -23.49 -3.27
CA ILE A 80 5.14 -22.86 -2.01
C ILE A 80 6.29 -22.73 -1.00
N GLU A 81 7.14 -23.75 -0.90
CA GLU A 81 8.34 -23.71 -0.05
C GLU A 81 9.30 -22.58 -0.49
N LYS A 82 9.50 -22.41 -1.80
CA LYS A 82 10.40 -21.42 -2.40
C LYS A 82 9.82 -20.00 -2.53
N ILE A 83 8.50 -19.79 -2.34
CA ILE A 83 7.90 -18.45 -2.42
C ILE A 83 8.67 -17.50 -1.50
N ARG A 84 9.11 -16.34 -2.00
CA ARG A 84 9.75 -15.30 -1.20
C ARG A 84 8.64 -14.53 -0.44
N GLY A 85 8.78 -14.34 0.87
CA GLY A 85 7.80 -13.59 1.67
C GLY A 85 7.62 -14.08 3.11
N ASN A 86 6.68 -13.45 3.82
CA ASN A 86 6.37 -13.69 5.23
C ASN A 86 5.77 -15.10 5.45
N PRO A 87 6.26 -15.91 6.42
CA PRO A 87 5.74 -17.25 6.72
C PRO A 87 4.23 -17.33 6.95
N GLU A 88 3.62 -16.30 7.54
CA GLU A 88 2.18 -16.25 7.79
C GLU A 88 1.38 -16.24 6.49
N GLY A 89 1.80 -15.46 5.50
CA GLY A 89 1.12 -15.41 4.20
C GLY A 89 1.22 -16.75 3.45
N LYS A 90 2.33 -17.47 3.62
CA LYS A 90 2.48 -18.83 3.07
C LYS A 90 1.53 -19.82 3.74
N MET A 91 1.43 -19.78 5.07
CA MET A 91 0.51 -20.65 5.82
C MET A 91 -0.94 -20.38 5.45
N GLU A 92 -1.31 -19.11 5.25
CA GLU A 92 -2.66 -18.73 4.87
C GLU A 92 -3.05 -19.30 3.49
N ILE A 93 -2.16 -19.16 2.49
CA ILE A 93 -2.37 -19.73 1.15
C ILE A 93 -2.42 -21.26 1.21
N LEU A 94 -1.55 -21.88 2.01
CA LEU A 94 -1.53 -23.32 2.20
C LEU A 94 -2.86 -23.83 2.81
N GLN A 95 -3.40 -23.11 3.78
CA GLN A 95 -4.68 -23.43 4.41
C GLN A 95 -5.86 -23.30 3.44
N ASP A 96 -5.87 -22.27 2.60
CA ASP A 96 -6.91 -22.09 1.59
C ASP A 96 -6.88 -23.20 0.54
N ILE A 97 -5.68 -23.53 0.04
CA ILE A 97 -5.48 -24.65 -0.90
C ILE A 97 -5.94 -25.96 -0.26
N LYS A 98 -5.54 -26.24 0.99
CA LYS A 98 -5.98 -27.42 1.74
C LYS A 98 -7.50 -27.48 1.88
N SER A 99 -8.14 -26.35 2.14
CA SER A 99 -9.59 -26.25 2.32
C SER A 99 -10.35 -26.45 1.01
N ALA A 100 -9.81 -25.97 -0.11
CA ALA A 100 -10.37 -26.17 -1.44
C ALA A 100 -10.28 -27.62 -1.93
N LEU A 101 -9.29 -28.38 -1.43
CA LEU A 101 -9.01 -29.78 -1.80
C LEU A 101 -9.65 -30.81 -0.85
N LYS A 102 -10.77 -30.47 -0.19
CA LYS A 102 -11.47 -31.35 0.78
C LYS A 102 -11.70 -32.79 0.27
N ASN A 103 -11.85 -33.00 -1.04
CA ASN A 103 -12.19 -34.29 -1.64
C ASN A 103 -10.96 -35.17 -1.99
N ARG A 104 -9.72 -34.76 -1.66
CA ARG A 104 -8.48 -35.51 -1.95
C ARG A 104 -7.60 -35.65 -0.69
N PRO A 105 -7.79 -36.70 0.13
CA PRO A 105 -7.09 -36.86 1.41
C PRO A 105 -5.56 -37.02 1.26
N GLU A 106 -5.08 -37.63 0.17
CA GLU A 106 -3.65 -37.79 -0.11
C GLU A 106 -2.92 -36.45 -0.26
N ILE A 107 -3.53 -35.51 -0.97
CA ILE A 107 -2.96 -34.17 -1.18
C ILE A 107 -3.01 -33.37 0.12
N ARG A 108 -4.10 -33.53 0.88
CA ARG A 108 -4.24 -32.92 2.21
C ARG A 108 -3.13 -33.38 3.15
N LYS A 109 -2.79 -34.67 3.18
CA LYS A 109 -1.68 -35.20 3.99
C LYS A 109 -0.33 -34.63 3.54
N LYS A 110 -0.08 -34.53 2.23
CA LYS A 110 1.13 -33.88 1.70
C LYS A 110 1.23 -32.40 2.08
N LEU A 111 0.12 -31.66 2.08
CA LEU A 111 0.07 -30.25 2.49
C LEU A 111 0.27 -30.08 3.99
N GLU A 112 -0.20 -31.01 4.83
CA GLU A 112 0.10 -31.00 6.27
C GLU A 112 1.59 -31.19 6.55
N ASN A 113 2.23 -32.14 5.87
CA ASN A 113 3.67 -32.33 6.02
C ASN A 113 4.47 -31.08 5.58
N VAL A 114 3.96 -30.30 4.63
CA VAL A 114 4.56 -29.00 4.25
C VAL A 114 4.37 -27.97 5.36
N LYS A 115 3.18 -27.90 5.94
CA LYS A 115 2.87 -27.02 7.06
C LYS A 115 3.81 -27.27 8.24
N GLU A 116 4.02 -28.54 8.59
CA GLU A 116 4.95 -28.94 9.65
C GLU A 116 6.40 -28.54 9.33
N LYS A 117 6.90 -28.81 8.12
CA LYS A 117 8.25 -28.37 7.71
C LYS A 117 8.44 -26.86 7.74
N ILE A 118 7.39 -26.09 7.45
CA ILE A 118 7.43 -24.63 7.55
C ILE A 118 7.48 -24.21 9.02
N LEU A 119 6.65 -24.81 9.88
CA LEU A 119 6.63 -24.55 11.32
C LEU A 119 7.97 -24.87 11.97
N GLU A 120 8.56 -26.01 11.64
CA GLU A 120 9.87 -26.43 12.13
C GLU A 120 10.96 -25.42 11.74
N LYS A 121 11.02 -25.01 10.46
CA LYS A 121 11.96 -23.98 10.00
C LYS A 121 11.75 -22.62 10.69
N ILE A 122 10.51 -22.28 11.04
CA ILE A 122 10.21 -21.05 11.80
C ILE A 122 10.71 -21.20 13.24
N GLN A 123 10.46 -22.34 13.88
CA GLN A 123 10.91 -22.62 15.24
C GLN A 123 12.43 -22.67 15.34
N GLU A 124 13.12 -23.32 14.40
CA GLU A 124 14.58 -23.34 14.34
C GLU A 124 15.17 -21.94 14.16
N ARG A 125 14.59 -21.13 13.26
CA ARG A 125 14.99 -19.73 13.10
C ARG A 125 14.71 -18.92 14.36
N GLY A 126 13.57 -19.14 15.01
CA GLY A 126 13.21 -18.51 16.27
C GLY A 126 14.21 -18.84 17.37
N LYS A 127 14.58 -20.12 17.53
CA LYS A 127 15.61 -20.58 18.47
C LYS A 127 16.97 -19.94 18.17
N LYS A 128 17.40 -19.90 16.89
CA LYS A 128 18.66 -19.25 16.49
C LYS A 128 18.69 -17.75 16.78
N LEU A 129 17.55 -17.07 16.68
CA LEU A 129 17.43 -15.62 16.94
C LEU A 129 17.16 -15.28 18.41
N GLY A 130 16.86 -16.29 19.24
CA GLY A 130 16.44 -16.10 20.64
C GLY A 130 15.06 -15.46 20.76
N CYS A 131 14.12 -15.79 19.88
CA CYS A 131 12.77 -15.24 19.94
C CYS A 131 12.01 -15.77 21.18
N PRO A 132 11.28 -14.92 21.91
CA PRO A 132 10.45 -15.37 23.04
C PRO A 132 9.29 -16.23 22.54
N GLU A 133 8.92 -17.24 23.33
CA GLU A 133 7.74 -18.05 23.05
C GLU A 133 6.48 -17.28 23.45
N ILE A 134 5.68 -16.88 22.46
CA ILE A 134 4.47 -16.08 22.69
C ILE A 134 3.23 -16.94 22.54
N GLN A 135 2.40 -16.92 23.57
CA GLN A 135 1.09 -17.56 23.56
C GLN A 135 0.15 -16.84 22.59
N LYS A 136 -0.70 -17.60 21.91
CA LYS A 136 -1.73 -17.02 21.06
C LYS A 136 -2.64 -16.14 21.92
N PRO A 137 -3.08 -14.98 21.40
CA PRO A 137 -4.05 -14.14 22.11
C PRO A 137 -5.32 -14.93 22.42
N ALA A 138 -5.97 -14.62 23.54
CA ALA A 138 -7.26 -15.20 23.89
C ALA A 138 -8.29 -15.02 22.75
N PRO A 139 -9.26 -15.94 22.57
CA PRO A 139 -10.25 -15.86 21.49
C PRO A 139 -11.00 -14.52 21.44
N ASN A 140 -11.21 -13.88 22.60
CA ASN A 140 -11.90 -12.59 22.72
C ASN A 140 -10.95 -11.38 22.87
N PHE A 141 -9.66 -11.53 22.52
CA PHE A 141 -8.65 -10.47 22.67
C PHE A 141 -8.94 -9.21 21.83
N CYS A 142 -9.66 -9.35 20.71
CA CYS A 142 -9.95 -8.24 19.80
C CYS A 142 -11.30 -8.47 19.08
N PRO A 143 -12.44 -8.28 19.76
CA PRO A 143 -13.76 -8.70 19.27
C PRO A 143 -14.25 -7.93 18.04
N LYS A 144 -13.90 -6.65 17.92
CA LYS A 144 -14.33 -5.76 16.82
C LYS A 144 -13.17 -5.28 15.94
N GLY A 145 -11.98 -5.86 16.10
CA GLY A 145 -10.78 -5.41 15.42
C GLY A 145 -9.96 -6.53 14.80
N ARG A 146 -8.78 -6.17 14.29
CA ARG A 146 -7.79 -7.07 13.74
C ARG A 146 -6.61 -7.19 14.69
N ILE A 147 -6.23 -8.42 15.01
CA ILE A 147 -5.00 -8.70 15.76
C ILE A 147 -3.80 -8.57 14.81
N VAL A 148 -2.85 -7.70 15.16
CA VAL A 148 -1.61 -7.50 14.41
C VAL A 148 -0.41 -7.87 15.29
N PRO A 149 0.47 -8.79 14.84
CA PRO A 149 1.70 -9.09 15.56
C PRO A 149 2.66 -7.90 15.47
N GLN A 150 3.16 -7.44 16.61
CA GLN A 150 4.29 -6.54 16.70
C GLN A 150 5.58 -7.33 16.71
N ARG A 151 6.56 -6.86 15.95
CA ARG A 151 7.86 -7.52 15.81
C ARG A 151 8.97 -6.61 16.30
N ASP A 152 10.03 -7.21 16.83
CA ASP A 152 11.27 -6.52 17.15
C ASP A 152 12.17 -6.35 15.92
N ASN A 153 13.36 -5.79 16.12
CA ASN A 153 14.37 -5.58 15.07
C ASN A 153 14.94 -6.90 14.52
N LYS A 154 14.79 -8.02 15.26
CA LYS A 154 15.19 -9.37 14.82
C LYS A 154 14.08 -10.06 14.04
N GLY A 155 12.89 -9.43 13.94
CA GLY A 155 11.72 -9.99 13.28
C GLY A 155 10.93 -10.99 14.12
N CYS A 156 11.28 -11.15 15.40
CA CYS A 156 10.54 -11.97 16.37
C CYS A 156 9.24 -11.27 16.74
N ILE A 157 8.13 -12.00 16.84
CA ILE A 157 6.91 -11.46 17.43
C ILE A 157 7.23 -11.20 18.91
N VAL A 158 6.89 -10.01 19.42
CA VAL A 158 7.09 -9.61 20.83
C VAL A 158 5.77 -9.37 21.56
N LYS A 159 4.73 -8.93 20.85
CA LYS A 159 3.38 -8.75 21.39
C LYS A 159 2.36 -8.69 20.27
N PHE A 160 1.08 -8.86 20.60
CA PHE A 160 -0.03 -8.62 19.67
C PHE A 160 -0.72 -7.30 20.02
N ARG A 161 -1.11 -6.51 19.01
CA ARG A 161 -1.93 -5.31 19.16
C ARG A 161 -3.27 -5.52 18.47
N CYS A 162 -4.35 -5.09 19.12
CA CYS A 162 -5.67 -5.00 18.50
C CYS A 162 -5.79 -3.67 17.74
N ILE A 163 -6.19 -3.72 16.47
CA ILE A 163 -6.49 -2.52 15.66
C ILE A 163 -7.95 -2.60 15.25
N VAL A 164 -8.79 -1.72 15.79
CA VAL A 164 -10.20 -1.61 15.42
C VAL A 164 -10.32 -0.65 14.23
N PRO A 165 -10.78 -1.08 13.04
CA PRO A 165 -11.01 -0.17 11.92
C PRO A 165 -12.29 0.64 12.21
N GLY A 166 -12.17 1.96 12.38
CA GLY A 166 -13.34 2.85 12.52
C GLY A 166 -13.44 3.62 13.83
N GLU A 167 -12.48 3.51 14.74
CA GLU A 167 -12.27 4.55 15.75
C GLU A 167 -11.22 5.52 15.19
N GLU A 168 -11.70 6.56 14.50
CA GLU A 168 -11.09 7.87 14.72
C GLU A 168 -11.22 8.13 16.22
N GLU A 169 -10.19 7.76 16.97
CA GLU A 169 -9.93 8.47 18.21
C GLU A 169 -9.72 9.93 17.79
N ILE A 170 -10.78 10.73 17.90
CA ILE A 170 -10.66 12.16 18.10
C ILE A 170 -9.68 12.25 19.28
N PRO A 171 -8.45 12.76 19.11
CA PRO A 171 -7.55 12.86 20.24
C PRO A 171 -8.25 13.75 21.28
N SER A 172 -8.53 13.16 22.44
CA SER A 172 -8.94 13.91 23.62
C SER A 172 -7.96 15.08 23.83
N PRO A 173 -8.42 16.33 24.04
CA PRO A 173 -7.56 17.51 24.07
C PRO A 173 -6.74 17.67 25.37
N THR A 174 -6.26 16.57 25.97
CA THR A 174 -5.59 16.61 27.30
C THR A 174 -4.24 15.90 27.33
N SER A 175 -3.49 15.86 26.24
CA SER A 175 -2.07 15.54 26.32
C SER A 175 -1.23 16.57 25.58
N THR A 176 -0.77 17.53 26.36
CA THR A 176 0.31 18.46 26.02
C THR A 176 1.59 17.66 25.81
N GLN A 177 1.76 17.10 24.61
CA GLN A 177 3.07 16.74 24.10
C GLN A 177 3.26 17.46 22.76
N ILE A 178 4.13 18.46 22.80
CA ILE A 178 4.60 19.22 21.65
C ILE A 178 5.51 18.27 20.85
N LEU A 179 4.90 17.47 19.97
CA LEU A 179 5.58 16.91 18.80
C LEU A 179 5.37 17.91 17.66
N PRO A 180 6.40 18.26 16.86
CA PRO A 180 6.23 19.26 15.82
C PRO A 180 5.16 18.77 14.86
N LYS A 181 4.00 19.45 14.85
CA LYS A 181 2.94 19.24 13.87
C LYS A 181 3.63 19.22 12.52
N LYS A 182 3.67 18.05 11.86
CA LYS A 182 3.91 18.02 10.42
C LYS A 182 2.83 18.90 9.81
N LEU A 183 3.22 20.10 9.42
CA LEU A 183 2.29 21.08 8.88
C LEU A 183 1.85 20.54 7.52
N VAL A 184 0.63 20.04 7.44
CA VAL A 184 0.04 19.56 6.19
C VAL A 184 -0.53 20.78 5.47
N CYS A 185 0.00 21.09 4.30
CA CYS A 185 -0.51 22.18 3.46
C CYS A 185 -1.51 21.65 2.43
N VAL A 186 -2.62 22.36 2.28
CA VAL A 186 -3.58 22.13 1.20
C VAL A 186 -2.91 22.51 -0.12
N THR A 187 -3.14 21.74 -1.19
CA THR A 187 -2.58 22.00 -2.53
C THR A 187 -3.36 23.05 -3.32
N LEU A 188 -4.10 23.93 -2.64
CA LEU A 188 -4.83 25.04 -3.25
C LEU A 188 -3.82 26.06 -3.80
N TRP A 189 -4.03 26.51 -5.03
CA TRP A 189 -3.22 27.53 -5.67
C TRP A 189 -3.73 28.93 -5.29
N ASP A 190 -3.04 29.58 -4.37
CA ASP A 190 -3.27 30.96 -3.91
C ASP A 190 -1.90 31.63 -3.68
N PRO A 191 -1.19 31.99 -4.77
CA PRO A 191 0.24 32.21 -4.74
C PRO A 191 0.65 33.41 -3.89
N VAL A 192 1.81 33.29 -3.24
CA VAL A 192 2.43 34.37 -2.45
C VAL A 192 3.90 34.51 -2.81
N CYS A 193 4.41 35.73 -2.75
CA CYS A 193 5.81 36.03 -2.95
C CYS A 193 6.52 36.07 -1.59
N GLY A 194 7.54 35.23 -1.40
CA GLY A 194 8.39 35.24 -0.22
C GLY A 194 9.37 36.41 -0.24
N LYS A 195 9.84 36.84 0.95
CA LYS A 195 10.95 37.80 1.06
C LYS A 195 12.26 37.29 0.46
N ASP A 196 12.36 36.00 0.19
CA ASP A 196 13.47 35.37 -0.53
C ASP A 196 13.35 35.49 -2.06
N GLY A 197 12.32 36.18 -2.56
CA GLY A 197 12.06 36.38 -3.99
C GLY A 197 11.49 35.14 -4.69
N LYS A 198 11.09 34.09 -3.96
CA LYS A 198 10.47 32.89 -4.53
C LYS A 198 8.96 32.92 -4.39
N THR A 199 8.29 32.40 -5.41
CA THR A 199 6.84 32.23 -5.39
C THR A 199 6.48 30.90 -4.73
N TYR A 200 5.59 30.94 -3.75
CA TYR A 200 5.05 29.76 -3.08
C TYR A 200 3.59 29.53 -3.50
N SER A 201 3.19 28.27 -3.66
CA SER A 201 1.84 27.91 -4.12
C SER A 201 0.72 28.45 -3.22
N ASN A 202 1.00 28.60 -1.93
CA ASN A 202 0.19 29.34 -0.97
C ASN A 202 0.96 29.70 0.30
N ALA A 203 0.32 30.50 1.17
CA ALA A 203 0.87 30.94 2.44
C ALA A 203 1.31 29.79 3.37
N CYS A 204 0.67 28.62 3.30
CA CYS A 204 1.09 27.47 4.10
C CYS A 204 2.46 26.97 3.65
N PHE A 205 2.68 26.81 2.33
CA PHE A 205 3.98 26.37 1.81
C PHE A 205 5.10 27.38 2.12
N ALA A 206 4.82 28.69 2.11
CA ALA A 206 5.77 29.70 2.54
C ALA A 206 6.17 29.52 4.02
N LYS A 207 5.18 29.26 4.90
CA LYS A 207 5.44 28.98 6.32
C LYS A 207 6.21 27.68 6.56
N VAL A 208 5.92 26.61 5.82
CA VAL A 208 6.70 25.35 5.88
C VAL A 208 8.15 25.58 5.49
N ALA A 209 8.39 26.44 4.49
CA ALA A 209 9.72 26.83 4.08
C ALA A 209 10.40 27.81 5.05
N GLY A 210 9.70 28.28 6.10
CA GLY A 210 10.23 29.27 7.05
C GLY A 210 10.42 30.66 6.44
N VAL A 211 9.70 30.98 5.36
CA VAL A 211 9.85 32.25 4.63
C VAL A 211 8.70 33.18 4.94
N GLU A 212 9.03 34.41 5.34
CA GLU A 212 8.05 35.49 5.49
C GLU A 212 7.51 35.93 4.13
N ILE A 213 6.21 36.17 4.07
CA ILE A 213 5.53 36.63 2.86
C ILE A 213 5.81 38.12 2.67
N ALA A 214 6.32 38.50 1.50
CA ALA A 214 6.51 39.88 1.09
C ALA A 214 5.20 40.50 0.60
N HIS A 215 4.51 39.85 -0.33
CA HIS A 215 3.21 40.28 -0.84
C HIS A 215 2.38 39.11 -1.38
N LYS A 216 1.07 39.32 -1.56
CA LYS A 216 0.18 38.38 -2.23
C LYS A 216 0.47 38.34 -3.73
N GLY A 217 0.27 37.19 -4.37
CA GLY A 217 0.59 36.97 -5.78
C GLY A 217 2.00 36.40 -6.00
N VAL A 218 2.32 36.11 -7.26
CA VAL A 218 3.64 35.59 -7.66
C VAL A 218 4.71 36.69 -7.56
N CYS A 219 5.96 36.32 -7.32
CA CYS A 219 7.08 37.26 -7.39
C CYS A 219 7.30 37.73 -8.83
N GLU A 220 7.71 38.99 -8.99
CA GLU A 220 8.14 39.51 -10.28
C GLU A 220 9.45 38.85 -10.72
N GLN A 221 9.43 38.17 -11.87
CA GLN A 221 10.66 37.62 -12.44
C GLN A 221 11.56 38.74 -12.97
N PRO A 222 12.90 38.61 -12.84
CA PRO A 222 13.85 39.61 -13.35
C PRO A 222 13.71 39.88 -14.86
N LEU A 223 13.15 38.95 -15.64
CA LEU A 223 12.90 39.15 -17.07
C LEU A 223 11.86 40.25 -17.36
N LYS A 224 10.81 40.38 -16.53
CA LYS A 224 9.80 41.45 -16.69
C LYS A 224 10.40 42.84 -16.44
N LYS A 225 11.37 42.94 -15.53
CA LYS A 225 12.13 44.19 -15.29
C LYS A 225 13.04 44.55 -16.45
N ILE A 226 13.54 43.56 -17.20
CA ILE A 226 14.35 43.80 -18.39
C ILE A 226 13.44 44.23 -19.54
N GLU A 227 12.30 43.57 -19.75
CA GLU A 227 11.30 43.95 -20.77
C GLU A 227 10.79 45.38 -20.55
N GLN A 228 10.38 45.73 -19.33
CA GLN A 228 9.92 47.08 -19.00
C GLN A 228 11.01 48.14 -19.19
N LYS A 229 12.25 47.86 -18.76
CA LYS A 229 13.40 48.77 -18.99
C LYS A 229 13.79 48.88 -20.47
N PHE A 230 13.54 47.85 -21.25
CA PHE A 230 13.80 47.85 -22.69
C PHE A 230 12.73 48.66 -23.43
N GLU A 231 11.45 48.50 -23.06
CA GLU A 231 10.33 49.28 -23.60
C GLU A 231 10.46 50.78 -23.26
N GLU A 232 10.77 51.13 -22.01
CA GLU A 232 11.03 52.54 -21.61
C GLU A 232 12.22 53.15 -22.37
N LYS A 233 13.26 52.35 -22.67
CA LYS A 233 14.39 52.81 -23.50
C LYS A 233 14.01 52.98 -24.96
N ILE A 234 13.19 52.08 -25.51
CA ILE A 234 12.70 52.19 -26.89
C ILE A 234 11.80 53.43 -27.04
N GLU A 235 10.94 53.71 -26.07
CA GLU A 235 10.04 54.86 -26.09
C GLU A 235 10.81 56.19 -25.97
N ASN A 236 11.81 56.26 -25.08
CA ASN A 236 12.74 57.39 -25.00
C ASN A 236 13.55 57.60 -26.30
N PHE A 237 13.87 56.54 -27.04
CA PHE A 237 14.57 56.63 -28.32
C PHE A 237 13.66 57.13 -29.45
N LYS A 238 12.36 56.81 -29.41
CA LYS A 238 11.35 57.32 -30.35
C LYS A 238 11.10 58.82 -30.16
N GLN A 239 11.11 59.31 -28.92
CA GLN A 239 10.94 60.74 -28.62
C GLN A 239 12.15 61.60 -29.05
N LYS A 240 13.35 61.02 -29.19
CA LYS A 240 14.55 61.73 -29.68
C LYS A 240 14.68 61.81 -31.21
N LYS A 241 13.75 61.22 -31.96
CA LYS A 241 13.74 61.19 -33.44
C LYS A 241 12.59 61.98 -34.08
N THR A 242 11.96 62.91 -33.36
CA THR A 242 11.11 63.92 -33.99
C THR A 242 12.00 65.10 -34.42
N PRO A 243 12.23 65.31 -35.72
CA PRO A 243 12.93 66.51 -36.17
C PRO A 243 12.08 67.73 -35.79
N GLN A 244 12.70 68.70 -35.09
CA GLN A 244 12.20 70.07 -35.07
C GLN A 244 12.20 70.56 -36.53
N LYS A 245 11.09 71.22 -36.89
CA LYS A 245 10.80 71.83 -38.19
C LYS A 245 12.00 72.48 -38.86
#